data_AF-A0A7W6DV37-F1
#
_entry.id   AF-A0A7W6DV37-F1
#
_cell.length_a   1.000
_cell.length_b   1.000
_cell.length_c   1.000
_cell.angle_alpha   90.00
_cell.angle_beta   90.00
_cell.angle_gamma   90.00
#
_symmetry.space_group_name_H-M   'P 1'
#
loop_
_entity.id
_entity.type
_entity.pdbx_description
1 polymer ?
#
loop_
_entity_poly.entity_id
_entity_poly.type
_entity_poly.pdbx_seq_one_letter_code
_entity_poly.pdbx_strand_id
1 'polypeptide(L)' 'MMPELGKYATEVLSSYVVSLVLIGVLVAMSVVRARRVKRELADVEGRRNG' A
#
# COMPACT_ATOMS: atom_id res chain seq x y z
N MET A 1 2.31 -19.78 23.20
CA MET A 1 2.63 -21.09 22.61
C MET A 1 2.46 -20.92 21.11
N MET A 2 3.56 -20.81 20.36
CA MET A 2 3.46 -20.88 18.89
C MET A 2 3.25 -22.35 18.54
N PRO A 3 2.25 -22.70 17.72
CA PRO A 3 2.10 -24.08 17.26
C PRO A 3 3.36 -24.50 16.51
N GLU A 4 3.83 -25.72 16.74
CA GLU A 4 4.91 -26.32 15.95
C GLU A 4 4.38 -26.59 14.54
N LEU A 5 4.50 -25.60 13.65
CA LEU A 5 4.05 -25.73 12.26
C LEU A 5 4.90 -26.71 11.46
N GLY A 6 6.10 -27.06 11.95
CA GLY A 6 7.04 -27.97 11.29
C GLY A 6 7.16 -27.64 9.80
N LYS A 7 6.68 -28.56 8.96
CA LYS A 7 6.71 -28.45 7.49
C LYS A 7 5.93 -27.29 6.88
N TYR A 8 5.05 -26.61 7.61
CA TYR A 8 4.22 -25.50 7.10
C TYR A 8 4.76 -24.11 7.46
N ALA A 9 5.83 -24.04 8.25
CA ALA A 9 6.36 -22.77 8.73
C ALA A 9 6.79 -21.86 7.57
N THR A 10 7.40 -22.46 6.53
CA THR A 10 7.86 -21.75 5.33
C THR A 10 6.70 -21.25 4.50
N GLU A 11 5.67 -22.07 4.30
CA GLU A 11 4.47 -21.76 3.52
C GLU A 11 3.70 -20.64 4.18
N VAL A 12 3.50 -20.71 5.50
CA VAL A 12 2.78 -19.69 6.26
C VAL A 12 3.57 -18.38 6.27
N LEU A 13 4.89 -18.42 6.51
CA LEU A 13 5.74 -17.23 6.46
C LEU A 13 5.72 -16.59 5.06
N SER A 14 5.87 -17.38 4.00
CA SER A 14 5.83 -16.90 2.63
C SER A 14 4.48 -16.28 2.27
N SER A 15 3.38 -16.86 2.75
CA SER A 15 2.02 -16.32 2.56
C SER A 15 1.85 -14.95 3.23
N TYR A 16 2.42 -14.75 4.42
CA TYR A 16 2.43 -13.44 5.07
C TYR A 16 3.29 -12.43 4.31
N VAL A 17 4.49 -12.82 3.86
CA VAL A 17 5.36 -11.94 3.07
C VAL A 17 4.65 -11.50 1.79
N VAL A 18 4.06 -12.43 1.04
CA VAL A 18 3.32 -12.11 -0.19
C VAL A 18 2.13 -11.19 0.12
N SER A 19 1.37 -11.48 1.18
CA SER A 19 0.23 -10.64 1.57
C SER A 19 0.66 -9.21 1.94
N LEU A 20 1.75 -9.08 2.71
CA LEU A 20 2.30 -7.77 3.08
C LEU A 20 2.81 -7.00 1.85
N VAL A 21 3.44 -7.69 0.90
CA VAL A 21 3.86 -7.07 -0.38
C VAL A 21 2.65 -6.56 -1.15
N LEU A 22 1.60 -7.36 -1.30
CA LEU A 22 0.37 -6.95 -1.99
C LEU A 22 -0.27 -5.73 -1.31
N ILE A 23 -0.38 -5.74 0.02
CA ILE A 23 -0.89 -4.60 0.79
C ILE A 23 -0.01 -3.37 0.58
N GLY A 24 1.32 -3.52 0.64
CA GLY A 24 2.27 -2.44 0.41
C GLY A 24 2.11 -1.82 -0.98
N VAL A 25 1.91 -2.65 -2.02
CA VAL A 25 1.64 -2.19 -3.39
C VAL A 25 0.32 -1.43 -3.47
N LEU A 26 -0.76 -1.93 -2.86
CA LEU A 26 -2.05 -1.24 -2.83
C LEU A 26 -1.95 0.13 -2.14
N VAL A 27 -1.26 0.20 -1.00
CA VAL A 27 -1.02 1.46 -0.27
C VAL A 27 -0.19 2.42 -1.12
N ALA A 28 0.89 1.95 -1.75
CA ALA A 28 1.73 2.76 -2.61
C ALA A 28 0.94 3.36 -3.79
N MET A 29 0.12 2.54 -4.46
CA MET A 29 -0.77 3.01 -5.53
C MET A 29 -1.76 4.06 -5.02
N SER A 30 -2.34 3.84 -3.85
CA SER A 30 -3.30 4.77 -3.23
C SER A 30 -2.64 6.12 -2.92
N VAL A 31 -1.42 6.11 -2.38
CA VAL A 31 -0.64 7.32 -2.11
C VAL A 31 -0.27 8.06 -3.40
N VAL A 32 0.20 7.35 -4.42
CA VAL A 32 0.54 7.95 -5.72
C VAL A 32 -0.69 8.64 -6.33
N ARG A 33 -1.85 7.96 -6.30
CA ARG A 33 -3.12 8.53 -6.77
C ARG A 33 -3.52 9.77 -5.98
N ALA A 34 -3.47 9.71 -4.65
CA ALA A 34 -3.81 10.85 -3.78
C ALA A 34 -2.92 12.06 -4.07
N ARG A 35 -1.61 11.85 -4.27
CA ARG A 35 -0.66 12.91 -4.62
C ARG A 35 -0.97 13.55 -5.98
N ARG A 36 -1.40 12.76 -6.96
CA ARG A 36 -1.80 13.29 -8.29
C ARG A 36 -3.03 14.18 -8.17
N VAL A 37 -4.08 13.71 -7.50
CA VAL A 37 -5.32 14.48 -7.30
C VAL A 37 -5.06 15.76 -6.52
N LYS A 38 -4.23 15.72 -5.47
CA LYS A 38 -3.87 16.91 -4.70
C LYS A 38 -3.15 17.97 -5.55
N ARG A 39 -2.30 17.55 -6.50
CA ARG A 39 -1.63 18.47 -7.43
C ARG A 39 -2.63 19.12 -8.37
N GLU A 40 -3.52 18.34 -8.96
CA GLU A 40 -4.57 18.84 -9.84
C GLU A 40 -5.49 19.83 -9.13
N LEU A 41 -5.86 19.53 -7.87
CA LEU A 41 -6.65 20.45 -7.05
C LEU A 41 -5.90 21.77 -6.78
N ALA A 42 -4.61 21.70 -6.43
CA ALA A 42 -3.79 22.90 -6.20
C ALA A 42 -3.67 23.77 -7.46
N ASP A 43 -3.55 23.16 -8.65
CA ASP A 43 -3.51 23.88 -9.93
C ASP A 43 -4.85 24.58 -10.24
N VAL A 44 -5.98 24.01 -9.81
CA VAL A 44 -7.31 24.63 -9.96
C VAL A 44 -7.52 25.75 -8.95
N GLU A 45 -7.21 25.51 -7.67
CA GLU A 45 -7.36 26.51 -6.59
C GLU A 45 -6.43 27.72 -6.81
N GLY A 46 -5.20 27.49 -7.28
CA GLY A 46 -4.25 28.57 -7.58
C GLY A 46 -4.71 29.48 -8.72
N ARG A 47 -5.47 28.97 -9.69
CA ARG A 47 -6.07 29.77 -10.78
C ARG A 47 -7.30 30.57 -10.35
N ARG A 48 -7.98 30.17 -9.27
CA ARG A 48 -9.21 30.82 -8.78
C ARG A 48 -8.95 31.94 -7.79
N ASN A 49 -7.84 31.89 -7.05
CA ASN A 49 -7.47 32.87 -6.03
C ASN A 49 -6.45 33.92 -6.51
N GLY A 50 -6.04 33.87 -7.79
CA GLY A 50 -5.17 34.86 -8.45
C GLY A 50 -5.96 35.85 -9.29
#